data_AF-A0A418ALV6-F1
#
_entry.id   AF-A0A418ALV6-F1
#
_cell.length_a   1.000
_cell.length_b   1.000
_cell.length_c   1.000
_cell.angle_alpha   90.00
_cell.angle_beta   90.00
_cell.angle_gamma   90.00
#
_symmetry.space_group_name_H-M   'P 1'
#
loop_
_entity.id
_entity.type
_entity.pdbx_description
1 polymer ?
#
loop_
_entity_poly.entity_id
_entity_poly.type
_entity_poly.pdbx_seq_one_letter_code
_entity_poly.pdbx_strand_id
1 'polypeptide(L)'
;MWCPLDGVVNGKLEQIIHLRNDQEDFTTVPDLISLQYLHEPELLYAVCDRYAHDFIYTYIGEILLSFNPFQRLNIYSHKYVQTYATSSDQDASLPPHVFAIAANAYKSLCDDKKNQSILVSGESGAGKTENTKFLMQYLTDVGAMDVSLTTSPCKASMTKRGGSRGKAAAPTAQIQTQILQTNPILEAFGNARTVRNDNSSRFGKFIELQFGDHHKI
;
A
#
# COMPACT_ATOMS: atom_id res chain seq x y z
N MET A 1 -11.81 -3.90 26.37
CA MET A 1 -11.97 -2.86 27.39
C MET A 1 -10.70 -2.02 27.34
N TRP A 2 -10.71 -0.97 26.54
CA TRP A 2 -9.58 -0.06 26.39
C TRP A 2 -9.90 1.16 27.26
N CYS A 3 -9.09 1.43 28.28
CA CYS A 3 -9.22 2.63 29.09
C CYS A 3 -8.51 3.77 28.35
N PRO A 4 -9.12 4.95 28.20
CA PRO A 4 -8.41 6.11 27.70
C PRO A 4 -7.25 6.42 28.65
N LEU A 5 -6.10 6.84 28.11
CA LEU A 5 -5.03 7.39 28.93
C LEU A 5 -5.58 8.63 29.65
N ASP A 6 -5.82 8.49 30.96
CA ASP A 6 -6.29 9.56 31.82
C ASP A 6 -5.30 10.74 31.78
N GLY A 7 -5.72 11.85 31.16
CA GLY A 7 -4.99 13.11 31.21
C GLY A 7 -5.09 13.69 32.62
N VAL A 8 -4.00 13.63 33.40
CA VAL A 8 -3.94 14.28 34.71
C VAL A 8 -3.75 15.79 34.51
N VAL A 9 -4.83 16.56 34.67
CA VAL A 9 -4.78 18.01 34.81
C VAL A 9 -5.17 18.35 36.25
N ASN A 10 -4.29 18.99 37.01
CA ASN A 10 -4.54 19.45 38.39
C ASN A 10 -4.97 18.37 39.40
N GLY A 11 -4.51 17.12 39.25
CA GLY A 11 -4.71 16.07 40.26
C GLY A 11 -6.16 15.59 40.43
N LYS A 12 -7.06 15.92 39.50
CA LYS A 12 -8.41 15.37 39.42
C LYS A 12 -8.56 14.53 38.15
N LEU A 13 -9.17 13.35 38.29
CA LEU A 13 -9.63 12.54 37.17
C LEU A 13 -10.85 13.25 36.58
N GLU A 14 -10.64 14.12 35.60
CA GLU A 14 -11.74 14.62 34.77
C GLU A 14 -12.01 13.58 33.67
N GLN A 15 -13.24 13.06 33.63
CA GLN A 15 -13.71 12.30 32.49
C GLN A 15 -13.75 13.24 31.29
N ILE A 16 -12.78 13.10 30.39
CA ILE A 16 -12.78 13.80 29.11
C ILE A 16 -13.84 13.14 28.24
N ILE A 17 -15.04 13.71 28.24
CA ILE A 17 -16.14 13.27 27.39
C ILE A 17 -15.91 13.89 26.00
N HIS A 18 -15.64 13.05 25.02
CA HIS A 18 -15.50 13.46 23.63
C HIS A 18 -16.83 13.39 22.87
N LEU A 19 -17.06 14.33 21.95
CA LEU A 19 -18.23 14.37 21.07
C LEU A 19 -18.13 13.28 20.00
N ARG A 20 -19.21 12.55 19.72
CA ARG A 20 -19.25 11.51 18.68
C ARG A 20 -19.67 12.12 17.34
N ASN A 21 -19.14 11.63 16.22
CA ASN A 21 -19.71 11.99 14.91
C ASN A 21 -21.09 11.34 14.72
N ASP A 22 -21.95 12.01 13.96
CA ASP A 22 -23.31 11.55 13.68
C ASP A 22 -23.36 10.37 12.68
N GLN A 23 -22.22 9.95 12.13
CA GLN A 23 -22.16 8.83 11.18
C GLN A 23 -22.26 7.49 11.92
N GLU A 24 -23.26 6.69 11.56
CA GLU A 24 -23.46 5.35 12.14
C GLU A 24 -22.48 4.32 11.55
N ASP A 25 -22.13 4.43 10.25
CA ASP A 25 -21.28 3.48 9.52
C ASP A 25 -20.03 4.16 8.90
N PHE A 26 -18.85 3.88 9.45
CA PHE A 26 -17.56 4.41 8.95
C PHE A 26 -17.01 3.63 7.75
N THR A 27 -17.68 2.56 7.34
CA THR A 27 -17.36 1.78 6.13
C THR A 27 -17.39 2.64 4.86
N THR A 28 -18.27 3.64 4.84
CA THR A 28 -18.46 4.55 3.70
C THR A 28 -17.48 5.71 3.66
N VAL A 29 -16.65 5.88 4.70
CA VAL A 29 -15.71 7.00 4.84
C VAL A 29 -14.31 6.55 4.41
N PRO A 30 -13.87 6.88 3.18
CA PRO A 30 -12.56 6.48 2.70
C PRO A 30 -11.42 7.26 3.37
N ASP A 31 -11.69 8.50 3.81
CA ASP A 31 -10.70 9.43 4.38
C ASP A 31 -11.16 9.98 5.73
N LEU A 32 -10.37 9.77 6.78
CA LEU A 32 -10.75 10.17 8.13
C LEU A 32 -10.76 11.67 8.35
N ILE A 33 -10.03 12.47 7.54
CA ILE A 33 -10.06 13.95 7.71
C ILE A 33 -11.39 14.56 7.31
N SER A 34 -12.30 13.81 6.67
CA SER A 34 -13.65 14.27 6.36
C SER A 34 -14.58 14.26 7.57
N LEU A 35 -14.16 13.65 8.69
CA LEU A 35 -14.94 13.61 9.92
C LEU A 35 -14.96 14.99 10.60
N GLN A 36 -16.09 15.32 11.22
CA GLN A 36 -16.26 16.61 11.90
C GLN A 36 -15.41 16.68 13.18
N TYR A 37 -15.41 15.60 13.95
CA TYR A 37 -14.65 15.47 15.18
C TYR A 37 -13.47 14.52 14.98
N LEU A 38 -12.26 15.06 15.13
CA LEU A 38 -10.98 14.37 14.91
C LEU A 38 -10.22 14.21 16.24
N HIS A 39 -10.75 13.39 17.14
CA HIS A 39 -10.06 13.01 18.37
C HIS A 39 -9.72 11.51 18.38
N GLU A 40 -8.77 11.12 19.23
CA GLU A 40 -8.24 9.76 19.28
C GLU A 40 -9.31 8.65 19.40
N PRO A 41 -10.31 8.74 20.31
CA PRO A 41 -11.29 7.66 20.42
C PRO A 41 -12.18 7.51 19.18
N GLU A 42 -12.48 8.60 18.48
CA GLU A 42 -13.27 8.54 17.24
C GLU A 42 -12.49 7.93 16.08
N LEU A 43 -11.24 8.37 15.90
CA LEU A 43 -10.37 7.82 14.87
C LEU A 43 -10.13 6.32 15.10
N LEU A 44 -9.93 5.93 16.36
CA LEU A 44 -9.81 4.53 16.74
C LEU A 44 -11.09 3.75 16.43
N TYR A 45 -12.27 4.29 16.79
CA TYR A 45 -13.55 3.66 16.49
C TYR A 45 -13.76 3.47 14.99
N ALA A 46 -13.54 4.51 14.18
CA ALA A 46 -13.69 4.47 12.74
C ALA A 46 -12.76 3.43 12.10
N VAL A 47 -11.50 3.37 12.53
CA VAL A 47 -10.53 2.37 12.08
C VAL A 47 -10.94 0.95 12.47
N CYS A 48 -11.38 0.75 13.72
CA CYS A 48 -11.82 -0.56 14.21
C CYS A 48 -13.05 -1.05 13.46
N ASP A 49 -14.04 -0.19 13.21
CA ASP A 49 -15.25 -0.50 12.46
C ASP A 49 -14.92 -0.89 11.01
N ARG A 50 -14.06 -0.12 10.34
CA ARG A 50 -13.58 -0.44 8.98
C ARG A 50 -12.83 -1.77 8.93
N TYR A 51 -11.93 -2.01 9.88
CA TYR A 51 -11.18 -3.25 9.96
C TYR A 51 -12.09 -4.48 10.21
N ALA A 52 -13.15 -4.32 11.02
CA ALA A 52 -14.14 -5.38 11.24
C ALA A 52 -14.92 -5.77 9.97
N HIS A 53 -14.98 -4.87 8.99
CA HIS A 53 -15.59 -5.08 7.68
C HIS A 53 -14.55 -5.37 6.57
N ASP A 54 -13.36 -5.86 6.91
CA ASP A 54 -12.26 -6.19 6.00
C ASP A 54 -11.68 -5.01 5.19
N PHE A 55 -12.00 -3.77 5.55
CA PHE A 55 -11.38 -2.57 4.97
C PHE A 55 -10.08 -2.23 5.70
N ILE A 56 -8.97 -2.79 5.20
CA ILE A 56 -7.65 -2.62 5.81
C ILE A 56 -6.94 -1.31 5.46
N TYR A 57 -7.44 -0.59 4.47
CA TYR A 57 -6.85 0.65 3.99
C TYR A 57 -7.81 1.81 4.28
N THR A 58 -7.26 2.92 4.76
CA THR A 58 -8.01 4.15 5.08
C THR A 58 -7.10 5.36 4.86
N TYR A 59 -7.59 6.40 4.21
CA TYR A 59 -6.84 7.65 4.08
C TYR A 59 -6.92 8.48 5.36
N ILE A 60 -5.85 9.25 5.59
CA ILE A 60 -5.80 10.39 6.49
C ILE A 60 -5.12 11.51 5.71
N GLY A 61 -5.90 12.24 4.91
CA GLY A 61 -5.37 13.18 3.94
C GLY A 61 -4.39 12.50 2.98
N GLU A 62 -3.13 12.93 2.97
CA GLU A 62 -2.09 12.37 2.10
C GLU A 62 -1.53 11.02 2.58
N ILE A 63 -1.78 10.64 3.83
CA ILE A 63 -1.26 9.41 4.43
C ILE A 63 -2.24 8.27 4.20
N LEU A 64 -1.74 7.11 3.77
CA LEU A 64 -2.51 5.87 3.72
C LEU A 64 -2.24 5.03 4.97
N LEU A 65 -3.24 4.84 5.81
CA LEU A 65 -3.21 3.83 6.86
C LEU A 65 -3.41 2.44 6.27
N SER A 66 -2.63 1.49 6.76
CA SER A 66 -2.71 0.08 6.39
C SER A 66 -2.66 -0.78 7.64
N PHE A 67 -3.68 -1.63 7.80
CA PHE A 67 -3.75 -2.62 8.86
C PHE A 67 -3.45 -4.00 8.30
N ASN A 68 -2.75 -4.83 9.07
CA ASN A 68 -2.46 -6.20 8.66
C ASN A 68 -3.71 -7.07 8.86
N PRO A 69 -4.34 -7.62 7.80
CA PRO A 69 -5.54 -8.45 7.94
C PRO A 69 -5.29 -9.81 8.61
N PHE A 70 -4.05 -10.27 8.68
CA PHE A 70 -3.69 -11.66 9.06
C PHE A 70 -4.38 -12.77 8.22
N GLN A 71 -5.00 -12.37 7.11
CA GLN A 71 -5.65 -13.25 6.14
C GLN A 71 -5.35 -12.79 4.71
N ARG A 72 -5.55 -13.68 3.74
CA ARG A 72 -5.35 -13.33 2.33
C ARG A 72 -6.61 -12.66 1.79
N LEU A 73 -6.47 -11.41 1.36
CA LEU A 73 -7.51 -10.65 0.69
C LEU A 73 -7.29 -10.68 -0.83
N ASN A 74 -8.39 -10.71 -1.60
CA ASN A 74 -8.36 -10.75 -3.07
C ASN A 74 -8.22 -9.36 -3.72
N ILE A 75 -7.72 -8.36 -2.98
CA ILE A 75 -7.59 -6.96 -3.40
C ILE A 75 -6.30 -6.67 -4.18
N TYR A 76 -5.37 -7.63 -4.23
CA TYR A 76 -4.08 -7.48 -4.93
C TYR A 76 -4.03 -8.17 -6.30
N SER A 77 -5.20 -8.49 -6.86
CA SER A 77 -5.25 -9.13 -8.18
C SER A 77 -4.88 -8.16 -9.30
N HIS A 78 -4.43 -8.68 -10.44
CA HIS A 78 -4.12 -7.85 -11.62
C HIS A 78 -5.29 -6.97 -12.08
N LYS A 79 -6.54 -7.35 -11.77
CA LYS A 79 -7.71 -6.51 -12.04
C LYS A 79 -7.62 -5.19 -11.29
N TYR A 80 -7.26 -5.23 -10.01
CA TYR A 80 -7.10 -4.03 -9.20
C TYR A 80 -5.96 -3.16 -9.73
N VAL A 81 -4.81 -3.76 -10.10
CA VAL A 81 -3.70 -3.02 -10.72
C VAL A 81 -4.18 -2.24 -11.94
N GLN A 82 -4.94 -2.88 -12.83
CA GLN A 82 -5.49 -2.22 -14.03
C GLN A 82 -6.50 -1.12 -13.66
N THR A 83 -7.42 -1.38 -12.73
CA THR A 83 -8.39 -0.38 -12.28
C THR A 83 -7.72 0.91 -11.81
N TYR A 84 -6.72 0.81 -10.93
CA TYR A 84 -5.98 1.96 -10.41
C TYR A 84 -5.02 2.60 -11.43
N ALA A 85 -4.57 1.85 -12.43
CA ALA A 85 -3.74 2.39 -13.52
C ALA A 85 -4.55 3.20 -14.53
N THR A 86 -5.83 2.84 -14.75
CA THR A 86 -6.71 3.53 -15.69
C THR A 86 -7.52 4.67 -15.07
N SER A 87 -7.61 4.72 -13.74
CA SER A 87 -8.38 5.75 -13.05
C SER A 87 -7.73 7.11 -13.17
N SER A 88 -8.56 8.13 -13.37
CA SER A 88 -8.13 9.52 -13.38
C SER A 88 -8.13 10.09 -11.94
N ASP A 89 -7.31 11.11 -11.67
CA ASP A 89 -7.14 11.73 -10.32
C ASP A 89 -8.45 12.19 -9.66
N GLN A 90 -9.54 12.28 -10.42
CA GLN A 90 -10.84 12.76 -9.94
C GLN A 90 -11.85 11.66 -9.65
N ASP A 91 -11.47 10.38 -9.81
CA ASP A 91 -12.33 9.26 -9.43
C ASP A 91 -12.28 9.05 -7.92
N ALA A 92 -12.90 9.98 -7.16
CA ALA A 92 -13.23 9.85 -5.74
C ALA A 92 -14.10 8.61 -5.43
N SER A 93 -14.46 7.84 -6.45
CA SER A 93 -15.17 6.57 -6.36
C SER A 93 -14.27 5.40 -5.95
N LEU A 94 -12.94 5.49 -6.13
CA LEU A 94 -12.07 4.37 -5.80
C LEU A 94 -11.76 4.30 -4.30
N PRO A 95 -11.83 3.10 -3.69
CA PRO A 95 -11.53 2.95 -2.28
C PRO A 95 -10.04 3.17 -2.00
N PRO A 96 -9.68 3.50 -0.75
CA PRO A 96 -8.29 3.61 -0.31
C PRO A 96 -7.52 2.33 -0.57
N HIS A 97 -6.36 2.44 -1.21
CA HIS A 97 -5.53 1.29 -1.54
C HIS A 97 -4.06 1.65 -1.78
N VAL A 98 -3.14 0.71 -1.52
CA VAL A 98 -1.70 0.89 -1.76
C VAL A 98 -1.36 1.19 -3.24
N PHE A 99 -2.16 0.64 -4.16
CA PHE A 99 -2.02 0.90 -5.60
C PHE A 99 -2.40 2.34 -5.97
N ALA A 100 -3.29 2.99 -5.24
CA ALA A 100 -3.62 4.40 -5.49
C ALA A 100 -2.41 5.31 -5.20
N ILE A 101 -1.67 5.02 -4.11
CA ILE A 101 -0.45 5.75 -3.76
C ILE A 101 0.63 5.52 -4.82
N ALA A 102 0.80 4.28 -5.30
CA ALA A 102 1.73 3.98 -6.38
C ALA A 102 1.34 4.63 -7.71
N ALA A 103 0.05 4.66 -8.04
CA ALA A 103 -0.49 5.30 -9.22
C ALA A 103 -0.21 6.80 -9.21
N ASN A 104 -0.52 7.46 -8.09
CA ASN A 104 -0.26 8.88 -7.92
C ASN A 104 1.24 9.20 -8.04
N ALA A 105 2.10 8.44 -7.35
CA ALA A 105 3.55 8.61 -7.48
C ALA A 105 4.04 8.40 -8.93
N TYR A 106 3.59 7.36 -9.62
CA TYR A 106 3.98 7.11 -11.01
C TYR A 106 3.50 8.23 -11.95
N LYS A 107 2.29 8.73 -11.73
CA LYS A 107 1.74 9.84 -12.49
C LYS A 107 2.51 11.14 -12.26
N SER A 108 2.76 11.53 -11.01
CA SER A 108 3.58 12.70 -10.68
C SER A 108 4.99 12.60 -11.24
N LEU A 109 5.57 11.39 -11.30
CA LEU A 109 6.84 11.16 -11.99
C LEU A 109 6.74 11.48 -13.48
N CYS A 110 5.66 11.07 -14.15
CA CYS A 110 5.45 11.31 -15.59
C CYS A 110 5.13 12.76 -15.92
N ASP A 111 4.26 13.39 -15.13
CA ASP A 111 3.73 14.73 -15.37
C ASP A 111 4.76 15.81 -15.00
N ASP A 112 5.34 15.71 -13.79
CA ASP A 112 6.25 16.74 -13.27
C ASP A 112 7.73 16.49 -13.64
N LYS A 113 8.05 15.29 -14.13
CA LYS A 113 9.44 14.83 -14.41
C LYS A 113 10.37 15.00 -13.22
N LYS A 114 9.85 14.78 -12.00
CA LYS A 114 10.59 14.83 -10.74
C LYS A 114 10.59 13.47 -10.07
N ASN A 115 11.71 13.14 -9.42
CA ASN A 115 11.85 11.91 -8.64
C ASN A 115 10.83 11.87 -7.50
N GLN A 116 10.23 10.69 -7.30
CA GLN A 116 9.19 10.45 -6.29
C GLN A 116 9.70 9.50 -5.21
N SER A 117 9.19 9.66 -3.99
CA SER A 117 9.55 8.81 -2.85
C SER A 117 8.30 8.37 -2.10
N ILE A 118 8.19 7.06 -1.84
CA ILE A 118 7.13 6.49 -1.01
C ILE A 118 7.75 5.99 0.29
N LEU A 119 7.31 6.52 1.42
CA LEU A 119 7.76 6.13 2.75
C LEU A 119 6.80 5.11 3.36
N VAL A 120 7.27 3.90 3.62
CA VAL A 120 6.48 2.85 4.32
C VAL A 120 7.00 2.72 5.75
N SER A 121 6.21 3.21 6.71
CA SER A 121 6.53 3.17 8.14
C SER A 121 5.62 2.21 8.91
N GLY A 122 5.98 1.92 10.16
CA GLY A 122 5.20 1.07 11.05
C GLY A 122 6.05 0.17 11.93
N GLU A 123 5.44 -0.33 13.00
CA GLU A 123 6.09 -1.30 13.89
C GLU A 123 6.37 -2.64 13.18
N SER A 124 7.08 -3.53 13.85
CA SER A 124 7.29 -4.86 13.31
C SER A 124 6.01 -5.66 13.24
N GLY A 125 5.88 -6.49 12.21
CA GLY A 125 4.65 -7.24 11.96
C GLY A 125 3.51 -6.40 11.36
N ALA A 126 3.67 -5.09 11.23
CA ALA A 126 2.66 -4.20 10.64
C ALA A 126 2.42 -4.41 9.12
N GLY A 127 3.21 -5.26 8.45
CA GLY A 127 3.03 -5.54 7.03
C GLY A 127 3.81 -4.64 6.06
N LYS A 128 4.81 -3.88 6.55
CA LYS A 128 5.66 -3.01 5.70
C LYS A 128 6.21 -3.71 4.46
N THR A 129 6.84 -4.87 4.65
CA THR A 129 7.49 -5.65 3.57
C THR A 129 6.49 -6.11 2.50
N GLU A 130 5.29 -6.56 2.91
CA GLU A 130 4.24 -6.96 1.96
C GLU A 130 3.67 -5.76 1.22
N ASN A 131 3.45 -4.62 1.89
CA ASN A 131 3.03 -3.38 1.20
C ASN A 131 4.09 -2.91 0.20
N THR A 132 5.38 -2.93 0.55
CA THR A 132 6.47 -2.61 -0.38
C THR A 132 6.48 -3.56 -1.58
N LYS A 133 6.21 -4.85 -1.37
CA LYS A 133 6.09 -5.83 -2.46
C LYS A 133 4.95 -5.49 -3.42
N PHE A 134 3.78 -5.09 -2.92
CA PHE A 134 2.65 -4.68 -3.75
C PHE A 134 2.91 -3.37 -4.49
N LEU A 135 3.58 -2.39 -3.85
CA LEU A 135 4.03 -1.16 -4.50
C LEU A 135 4.95 -1.48 -5.69
N MET A 136 5.97 -2.33 -5.47
CA MET A 136 6.90 -2.73 -6.52
C MET A 136 6.18 -3.46 -7.65
N GLN A 137 5.28 -4.39 -7.33
CA GLN A 137 4.47 -5.11 -8.32
C GLN A 137 3.70 -4.14 -9.23
N TYR A 138 3.03 -3.17 -8.62
CA TYR A 138 2.26 -2.18 -9.36
C TYR A 138 3.14 -1.35 -10.29
N LEU A 139 4.24 -0.80 -9.77
CA LEU A 139 5.17 0.04 -10.53
C LEU A 139 5.83 -0.72 -11.69
N THR A 140 6.21 -1.98 -11.48
CA THR A 140 6.77 -2.83 -12.54
C THR A 140 5.74 -3.18 -13.61
N ASP A 141 4.49 -3.43 -13.22
CA ASP A 141 3.42 -3.79 -14.14
C ASP A 141 3.01 -2.58 -15.01
N VAL A 142 2.79 -1.42 -14.38
CA VAL A 142 2.38 -0.19 -15.09
C VAL A 142 3.50 0.36 -15.97
N GLY A 143 4.75 0.39 -15.46
CA GLY A 143 5.91 0.81 -16.26
C GLY A 143 6.17 -0.10 -17.48
N ALA A 144 5.69 -1.35 -17.44
CA ALA A 144 5.71 -2.27 -18.59
C ALA A 144 4.52 -2.09 -19.54
N MET A 145 3.35 -1.70 -19.04
CA MET A 145 2.13 -1.54 -19.83
C MET A 145 2.21 -0.37 -20.83
N ASP A 146 2.88 0.73 -20.47
CA ASP A 146 3.03 1.90 -21.34
C ASP A 146 3.79 1.59 -22.65
N VAL A 147 4.58 0.51 -22.66
CA VAL A 147 5.28 -0.03 -23.86
C VAL A 147 4.31 -0.66 -24.86
N SER A 148 3.20 -1.24 -24.40
CA SER A 148 2.27 -2.00 -25.24
C SER A 148 1.33 -1.11 -26.06
N LEU A 149 1.24 0.18 -25.71
CA LEU A 149 0.38 1.16 -26.38
C LEU A 149 1.11 1.92 -27.51
N THR A 150 2.44 2.01 -27.46
CA THR A 150 3.26 2.75 -28.46
C THR A 150 3.93 1.87 -29.50
N THR A 151 3.86 0.54 -29.35
CA THR A 151 4.29 -0.42 -30.37
C THR A 151 3.08 -1.23 -30.80
N SER A 152 2.73 -1.17 -32.08
CA SER A 152 1.56 -1.86 -32.66
C SER A 152 1.41 -3.29 -32.11
N PRO A 153 0.18 -3.75 -31.78
CA PRO A 153 -0.03 -5.11 -31.33
C PRO A 153 0.22 -6.04 -32.52
N CYS A 154 1.45 -6.55 -32.66
CA CYS A 154 1.73 -7.65 -33.55
C CYS A 154 1.14 -8.92 -32.90
N LYS A 155 -0.16 -9.11 -33.16
CA LYS A 155 -0.94 -10.35 -33.13
C LYS A 155 -0.43 -11.39 -32.12
N ALA A 156 -1.22 -11.60 -31.07
CA ALA A 156 -1.34 -12.89 -30.42
C ALA A 156 -1.76 -13.94 -31.47
N SER A 157 -0.77 -14.52 -32.13
CA SER A 157 -0.89 -15.68 -32.99
C SER A 157 -1.14 -16.88 -32.08
N MET A 158 -2.41 -17.23 -31.95
CA MET A 158 -2.86 -18.58 -31.58
C MET A 158 -2.24 -19.59 -32.56
N THR A 159 -1.13 -20.22 -32.17
CA THR A 159 -0.71 -21.50 -32.72
C THR A 159 -0.53 -22.49 -31.57
N LYS A 160 -1.56 -23.32 -31.38
CA LYS A 160 -1.45 -24.58 -30.64
C LYS A 160 -0.35 -25.43 -31.29
N ARG A 161 0.72 -25.74 -30.55
CA ARG A 161 1.47 -27.00 -30.65
C ARG A 161 2.39 -27.19 -29.43
N GLY A 162 2.33 -28.38 -28.86
CA GLY A 162 2.92 -28.73 -27.57
C GLY A 162 4.45 -28.71 -27.51
N GLY A 163 4.95 -28.73 -26.27
CA GLY A 163 6.36 -28.87 -25.95
C GLY A 163 6.67 -28.32 -24.55
N SER A 164 6.93 -29.22 -23.61
CA SER A 164 7.57 -28.94 -22.31
C SER A 164 8.88 -28.18 -22.51
N ARG A 165 8.95 -26.93 -22.02
CA ARG A 165 10.16 -26.19 -21.62
C ARG A 165 9.73 -24.87 -20.98
N GLY A 166 10.35 -24.52 -19.85
CA GLY A 166 9.91 -23.46 -18.95
C GLY A 166 9.57 -22.15 -19.65
N LYS A 167 8.38 -21.60 -19.35
CA LYS A 167 8.01 -20.23 -19.68
C LYS A 167 9.10 -19.31 -19.11
N ALA A 168 9.90 -18.70 -19.98
CA ALA A 168 10.71 -17.55 -19.59
C ALA A 168 9.72 -16.48 -19.07
N ALA A 169 9.73 -16.28 -17.76
CA ALA A 169 8.95 -15.21 -17.14
C ALA A 169 9.37 -13.89 -17.79
N ALA A 170 8.40 -13.01 -18.04
CA ALA A 170 8.69 -11.67 -18.57
C ALA A 170 9.80 -11.01 -17.72
N PRO A 171 10.73 -10.25 -18.32
CA PRO A 171 11.89 -9.67 -17.63
C PRO A 171 11.51 -8.86 -16.38
N THR A 172 10.34 -8.22 -16.37
CA THR A 172 9.76 -7.50 -15.23
C THR A 172 9.39 -8.41 -14.06
N ALA A 173 8.78 -9.57 -14.34
CA ALA A 173 8.50 -10.58 -13.31
C ALA A 173 9.79 -11.15 -12.71
N GLN A 174 10.90 -11.16 -13.47
CA GLN A 174 12.21 -11.56 -12.96
C GLN A 174 12.79 -10.50 -12.01
N ILE A 175 12.75 -9.21 -12.36
CA ILE A 175 13.25 -8.12 -11.50
C ILE A 175 12.48 -8.09 -10.17
N GLN A 176 11.15 -8.14 -10.21
CA GLN A 176 10.33 -8.19 -9.00
C GLN A 176 10.71 -9.38 -8.12
N THR A 177 10.84 -10.57 -8.71
CA THR A 177 11.19 -11.79 -7.97
C THR A 177 12.58 -11.66 -7.33
N GLN A 178 13.56 -11.11 -8.05
CA GLN A 178 14.90 -10.89 -7.52
C GLN A 178 14.90 -9.94 -6.32
N ILE A 179 14.17 -8.81 -6.40
CA ILE A 179 14.08 -7.87 -5.28
C ILE A 179 13.43 -8.53 -4.07
N LEU A 180 12.39 -9.34 -4.26
CA LEU A 180 11.73 -10.06 -3.16
C LEU A 180 12.61 -11.15 -2.54
N GLN A 181 13.43 -11.82 -3.35
CA GLN A 181 14.39 -12.82 -2.90
C GLN A 181 15.52 -12.23 -2.04
N THR A 182 15.73 -10.91 -2.07
CA THR A 182 16.71 -10.26 -1.17
C THR A 182 16.26 -10.23 0.29
N ASN A 183 14.95 -10.28 0.57
CA ASN A 183 14.42 -10.09 1.92
C ASN A 183 14.96 -11.14 2.92
N PRO A 184 14.93 -12.46 2.66
CA PRO A 184 15.48 -13.44 3.60
C PRO A 184 16.96 -13.19 3.96
N ILE A 185 17.76 -12.73 2.99
CA ILE A 185 19.18 -12.42 3.21
C ILE A 185 19.31 -11.17 4.10
N LEU A 186 18.59 -10.10 3.75
CA LEU A 186 18.62 -8.86 4.52
C LEU A 186 18.09 -9.05 5.94
N GLU A 187 17.08 -9.91 6.13
CA GLU A 187 16.56 -10.24 7.45
C GLU A 187 17.57 -11.08 8.24
N ALA A 188 18.22 -12.08 7.63
CA ALA A 188 19.21 -12.92 8.32
C ALA A 188 20.41 -12.13 8.86
N PHE A 189 20.84 -11.08 8.17
CA PHE A 189 21.98 -10.25 8.58
C PHE A 189 21.59 -8.96 9.31
N GLY A 190 20.38 -8.46 9.09
CA GLY A 190 19.97 -7.12 9.52
C GLY A 190 18.86 -7.10 10.56
N ASN A 191 18.17 -8.22 10.80
CA ASN A 191 17.18 -8.30 11.86
C ASN A 191 17.80 -8.79 13.16
N ALA A 192 17.28 -8.29 14.28
CA ALA A 192 17.64 -8.72 15.60
C ALA A 192 16.42 -8.79 16.51
N ARG A 193 16.50 -9.64 17.53
CA ARG A 193 15.53 -9.69 18.61
C ARG A 193 15.66 -8.44 19.48
N THR A 194 14.52 -7.84 19.80
CA THR A 194 14.37 -6.71 20.72
C THR A 194 13.37 -7.06 21.82
N VAL A 195 13.21 -6.21 22.83
CA VAL A 195 12.27 -6.45 23.94
C VAL A 195 10.81 -6.55 23.46
N ARG A 196 10.44 -5.81 22.40
CA ARG A 196 9.06 -5.71 21.89
C ARG A 196 8.80 -6.53 20.62
N ASN A 197 9.86 -7.04 19.98
CA ASN A 197 9.75 -7.69 18.69
C ASN A 197 10.97 -8.58 18.39
N ASP A 198 10.71 -9.84 18.07
CA ASP A 198 11.73 -10.86 17.84
C ASP A 198 12.39 -10.79 16.45
N ASN A 199 11.76 -10.15 15.46
CA ASN A 199 12.30 -9.98 14.10
C ASN A 199 12.40 -8.49 13.72
N SER A 200 13.16 -7.70 14.49
CA SER A 200 13.26 -6.25 14.27
C SER A 200 14.35 -5.92 13.29
N SER A 201 13.99 -5.36 12.14
CA SER A 201 14.97 -4.74 11.24
C SER A 201 15.73 -3.64 11.97
N ARG A 202 17.06 -3.78 12.00
CA ARG A 202 18.00 -2.81 12.57
C ARG A 202 18.69 -1.96 11.49
N PHE A 203 18.16 -2.01 10.27
CA PHE A 203 18.61 -1.26 9.12
C PHE A 203 17.42 -0.58 8.43
N GLY A 204 17.68 0.55 7.78
CA GLY A 204 16.73 1.14 6.82
C GLY A 204 16.91 0.48 5.46
N LYS A 205 15.79 0.14 4.79
CA LYS A 205 15.81 -0.37 3.42
C LYS A 205 15.37 0.75 2.47
N PHE A 206 16.27 1.19 1.60
CA PHE A 206 15.96 2.10 0.50
C PHE A 206 16.04 1.33 -0.81
N ILE A 207 14.97 1.37 -1.60
CA ILE A 207 14.89 0.72 -2.92
C ILE A 207 14.68 1.83 -3.93
N GLU A 208 15.62 1.97 -4.86
CA GLU A 208 15.52 2.92 -5.97
C GLU A 208 15.08 2.16 -7.22
N LEU A 209 13.99 2.62 -7.84
CA LEU A 209 13.54 2.14 -9.15
C LEU A 209 13.80 3.26 -10.16
N GLN A 210 14.58 2.95 -11.18
CA GLN A 210 14.92 3.90 -12.22
C GLN A 210 13.97 3.70 -13.40
N PHE A 211 13.41 4.80 -13.88
CA PHE A 211 12.60 4.83 -15.09
C PHE A 211 13.35 5.64 -16.15
N GLY A 212 13.50 5.09 -17.35
CA GLY A 212 14.14 5.80 -18.47
C GLY A 212 13.26 6.93 -19.03
N ASP A 213 13.75 7.63 -20.06
CA ASP A 213 13.10 8.82 -20.67
C ASP A 213 11.69 8.57 -21.26
N HIS A 214 11.29 7.31 -21.36
CA HIS A 214 9.95 6.87 -21.78
C HIS A 214 9.11 6.31 -20.62
N HIS A 215 9.46 6.62 -19.37
CA HIS A 215 8.83 6.11 -18.15
C HIS A 215 8.85 4.57 -18.05
N LYS A 216 9.84 3.94 -18.68
CA LYS A 216 10.04 2.48 -18.69
C LYS A 216 11.00 2.05 -17.58
N ILE A 217 10.69 0.94 -16.90
CA ILE A 217 11.56 0.32 -15.90
C ILE A 217 12.68 -0.53 -16.52
#